data_AF-A0AAV7GI23-F1
#
_entry.id   AF-A0AAV7GI23-F1
#
_cell.length_a   1.000
_cell.length_b   1.000
_cell.length_c   1.000
_cell.angle_alpha   90.00
_cell.angle_beta   90.00
_cell.angle_gamma   90.00
#
_symmetry.space_group_name_H-M   'P 1'
#
loop_
_entity.id
_entity.type
_entity.pdbx_description
1 polymer ?
#
loop_
_entity_poly.entity_id
_entity_poly.type
_entity_poly.pdbx_seq_one_letter_code
_entity_poly.pdbx_strand_id
1 'polypeptide(L)'
;MLSTRDNSSFPQSPISASSSIKVICSVTRYPYSCFASLSFAAINSSTVATDPAALFKLSLAVASRSISKLSSILSTLKIPTIDIRLQAAVNDCKELLDDTVDRLNDSATIFTTKMP
;
A
#
# COMPACT_ATOMS: atom_id res chain seq x y z
N MET A 1 -50.89 26.93 7.95
CA MET A 1 -49.49 27.38 8.14
C MET A 1 -48.60 26.17 7.92
N LEU A 2 -47.90 26.15 6.78
CA LEU A 2 -47.02 25.05 6.35
C LEU A 2 -45.84 24.89 7.34
N SER A 3 -45.59 23.66 7.80
CA SER A 3 -44.34 23.30 8.48
C SER A 3 -43.28 22.99 7.43
N THR A 4 -42.31 23.88 7.29
CA THR A 4 -41.16 23.75 6.39
C THR A 4 -40.26 22.61 6.87
N ARG A 5 -39.94 21.67 5.97
CA ARG A 5 -38.89 20.66 6.14
C ARG A 5 -37.53 21.37 6.15
N ASP A 6 -36.77 21.23 7.24
CA ASP A 6 -35.39 21.66 7.29
C ASP A 6 -34.53 20.61 6.57
N ASN A 7 -34.27 20.86 5.28
CA ASN A 7 -33.28 20.12 4.51
C ASN A 7 -31.93 20.81 4.71
N SER A 8 -31.32 20.57 5.87
CA SER A 8 -29.94 20.96 6.15
C SER A 8 -29.01 20.05 5.35
N SER A 9 -28.86 20.35 4.06
CA SER A 9 -27.77 19.84 3.24
C SER A 9 -26.47 20.43 3.78
N PHE A 10 -25.83 19.70 4.68
CA PHE A 10 -24.45 19.96 5.07
C PHE A 10 -23.61 20.03 3.78
N PRO A 11 -22.81 21.09 3.56
CA PRO A 11 -21.82 21.06 2.50
C PRO A 11 -20.88 19.91 2.84
N GLN A 12 -20.98 18.79 2.11
CA GLN A 12 -19.95 17.77 2.14
C GLN A 12 -18.72 18.42 1.51
N SER A 13 -17.86 19.00 2.35
CA SER A 13 -16.53 19.43 1.95
C SER A 13 -15.88 18.26 1.22
N PRO A 14 -15.29 18.47 0.03
CA PRO A 14 -14.65 17.39 -0.70
C PRO A 14 -13.63 16.72 0.22
N ILE A 15 -13.78 15.41 0.42
CA ILE A 15 -12.84 14.64 1.25
C ILE A 15 -11.47 14.77 0.59
N SER A 16 -10.53 15.40 1.29
CA SER A 16 -9.16 15.51 0.81
C SER A 16 -8.50 14.12 0.77
N ALA A 17 -7.55 13.95 -0.15
CA ALA A 17 -6.72 12.74 -0.24
C ALA A 17 -6.13 12.32 1.13
N SER A 18 -5.63 13.31 1.86
CA SER A 18 -5.03 13.12 3.19
C SER A 18 -6.04 12.62 4.23
N SER A 19 -7.29 13.12 4.20
CA SER A 19 -8.34 12.64 5.12
C SER A 19 -8.72 11.18 4.87
N SER A 20 -8.87 10.76 3.60
CA SER A 20 -9.18 9.37 3.28
C SER A 20 -8.08 8.41 3.70
N ILE A 21 -6.81 8.76 3.41
CA ILE A 21 -5.64 7.97 3.82
C ILE A 21 -5.60 7.86 5.35
N LYS A 22 -5.85 8.95 6.07
CA LYS A 22 -5.87 8.95 7.55
C LYS A 22 -6.95 8.00 8.10
N VAL A 23 -8.14 7.97 7.49
CA VAL A 23 -9.22 7.05 7.90
C VAL A 23 -8.79 5.59 7.73
N ILE A 24 -8.28 5.21 6.56
CA ILE A 24 -7.86 3.82 6.29
C ILE A 24 -6.67 3.43 7.18
N CYS A 25 -5.70 4.32 7.37
CA CYS A 25 -4.54 4.02 8.20
C CYS A 25 -4.88 3.92 9.69
N SER A 26 -5.96 4.55 10.16
CA SER A 26 -6.37 4.52 11.57
C SER A 26 -6.74 3.12 12.08
N VAL A 27 -7.14 2.21 11.19
CA VAL A 27 -7.50 0.82 11.52
C VAL A 27 -6.35 -0.17 11.29
N THR A 28 -5.16 0.32 10.94
CA THR A 28 -3.97 -0.53 10.72
C THR A 28 -3.14 -0.67 11.99
N ARG A 29 -2.30 -1.71 12.07
CA ARG A 29 -1.36 -1.91 13.18
C ARG A 29 -0.32 -0.78 13.29
N TYR A 30 0.02 -0.11 12.18
CA TYR A 30 1.02 0.95 12.14
C TYR A 30 0.48 2.22 11.46
N PRO A 31 -0.41 2.97 12.14
CA PRO A 31 -1.11 4.10 11.51
C PRO A 31 -0.19 5.18 10.96
N TYR A 32 0.88 5.52 11.70
CA TYR A 32 1.85 6.54 11.27
C TYR A 32 2.63 6.10 10.03
N SER A 33 3.16 4.87 10.03
CA SER A 33 3.89 4.33 8.89
C SER A 33 3.00 4.22 7.66
N CYS A 34 1.76 3.73 7.83
CA CYS A 34 0.77 3.67 6.76
C CYS A 34 0.53 5.06 6.15
N PHE A 35 0.27 6.07 6.99
CA PHE A 35 -0.03 7.42 6.50
C PHE A 35 1.18 8.02 5.78
N ALA A 36 2.38 7.89 6.33
CA ALA A 36 3.60 8.41 5.71
C ALA A 36 3.86 7.76 4.35
N SER A 37 3.77 6.43 4.26
CA SER A 37 4.05 5.69 3.04
C SER A 37 3.00 5.96 1.95
N LEU A 38 1.71 5.95 2.29
CA LEU A 38 0.64 6.20 1.32
C LEU A 38 0.56 7.66 0.89
N SER A 39 0.76 8.60 1.81
CA SER A 39 0.76 10.03 1.46
C SER A 39 1.91 10.36 0.52
N PHE A 40 3.11 9.81 0.76
CA PHE A 40 4.25 9.99 -0.14
C PHE A 40 3.97 9.43 -1.53
N ALA A 41 3.35 8.24 -1.62
CA ALA A 41 3.01 7.62 -2.89
C ALA A 41 1.87 8.34 -3.64
N ALA A 42 0.98 9.02 -2.91
CA ALA A 42 -0.16 9.75 -3.47
C ALA A 42 0.13 11.21 -3.88
N ILE A 43 1.35 11.74 -3.68
CA ILE A 43 1.71 13.14 -3.94
C ILE A 43 1.28 13.62 -5.35
N ASN A 44 1.38 12.73 -6.35
CA ASN A 44 1.06 13.07 -7.74
C ASN A 44 -0.34 12.63 -8.19
N SER A 45 -1.21 12.16 -7.28
CA SER A 45 -2.52 11.64 -7.66
C SER A 45 -3.59 11.88 -6.60
N SER A 46 -4.22 13.05 -6.69
CA SER A 46 -5.34 13.45 -5.81
C SER A 46 -6.57 12.56 -5.97
N THR A 47 -6.78 11.95 -7.15
CA THR A 47 -7.91 11.07 -7.47
C THR A 47 -7.75 9.66 -6.89
N VAL A 48 -6.52 9.19 -6.71
CA VAL A 48 -6.25 7.85 -6.13
C VAL A 48 -6.77 7.78 -4.70
N ALA A 49 -6.66 8.87 -3.94
CA ALA A 49 -6.98 8.87 -2.53
C ALA A 49 -8.48 8.99 -2.19
N THR A 50 -9.37 9.08 -3.16
CA THR A 50 -10.83 9.05 -2.93
C THR A 50 -11.49 7.76 -3.40
N ASP A 51 -10.80 6.92 -4.18
CA ASP A 51 -11.27 5.59 -4.59
C ASP A 51 -10.61 4.51 -3.70
N PRO A 52 -11.39 3.76 -2.89
CA PRO A 52 -10.86 2.66 -2.08
C PRO A 52 -10.08 1.61 -2.88
N ALA A 53 -10.50 1.31 -4.12
CA ALA A 53 -9.80 0.34 -4.96
C ALA A 53 -8.45 0.88 -5.46
N ALA A 54 -8.39 2.14 -5.87
CA ALA A 54 -7.14 2.81 -6.21
C ALA A 54 -6.19 2.92 -5.01
N LEU A 55 -6.70 3.26 -3.82
CA LEU A 55 -5.93 3.27 -2.57
C LEU A 55 -5.38 1.89 -2.20
N PHE A 56 -6.18 0.85 -2.37
CA PHE A 56 -5.74 -0.52 -2.14
C PHE A 56 -4.60 -0.90 -3.10
N LYS A 57 -4.76 -0.63 -4.41
CA LYS A 57 -3.69 -0.83 -5.41
C LYS A 57 -2.42 -0.06 -5.06
N LEU A 58 -2.57 1.19 -4.63
CA LEU A 58 -1.44 2.01 -4.18
C LEU A 58 -0.72 1.35 -3.00
N SER A 59 -1.46 0.81 -2.03
CA SER A 59 -0.88 0.12 -0.87
C SER A 59 -0.10 -1.14 -1.28
N LEU A 60 -0.60 -1.91 -2.24
CA LEU A 60 0.10 -3.07 -2.80
C LEU A 60 1.37 -2.65 -3.53
N ALA A 61 1.32 -1.59 -4.33
CA ALA A 61 2.49 -1.08 -5.05
C ALA A 61 3.58 -0.56 -4.09
N VAL A 62 3.19 0.12 -3.01
CA VAL A 62 4.10 0.56 -1.94
C VAL A 62 4.78 -0.63 -1.27
N ALA A 63 4.01 -1.67 -0.91
CA ALA A 63 4.54 -2.88 -0.30
C ALA A 63 5.50 -3.61 -1.26
N SER A 64 5.08 -3.85 -2.50
CA SER A 64 5.86 -4.51 -3.56
C SER A 64 7.20 -3.80 -3.78
N ARG A 65 7.20 -2.46 -3.93
CA ARG A 65 8.44 -1.67 -4.07
C ARG A 65 9.36 -1.80 -2.86
N SER A 66 8.80 -1.82 -1.65
CA SER A 66 9.57 -1.93 -0.41
C SER A 66 10.25 -3.29 -0.29
N ILE A 67 9.54 -4.37 -0.64
CA ILE A 67 10.04 -5.75 -0.61
C ILE A 67 11.06 -5.98 -1.72
N SER A 68 10.80 -5.49 -2.93
CA SER A 68 11.76 -5.54 -4.05
C SER A 68 13.09 -4.85 -3.69
N LYS A 69 13.03 -3.70 -3.02
CA LYS A 69 14.24 -3.03 -2.50
C LYS A 69 14.98 -3.90 -1.48
N LEU A 70 14.27 -4.60 -0.60
CA LEU A 70 14.88 -5.51 0.36
C LEU A 70 15.57 -6.71 -0.32
N SER A 71 14.91 -7.35 -1.29
CA SER A 71 15.52 -8.43 -2.09
C SER A 71 16.80 -7.98 -2.80
N SER A 72 16.79 -6.75 -3.36
CA SER A 72 17.98 -6.14 -3.94
C SER A 72 19.10 -5.94 -2.92
N ILE A 73 18.78 -5.50 -1.69
CA ILE A 73 19.77 -5.38 -0.60
C ILE A 73 20.37 -6.74 -0.26
N LEU A 74 19.55 -7.78 -0.10
CA LEU A 74 20.04 -9.14 0.19
C LEU A 74 21.00 -9.64 -0.90
N SER A 75 20.73 -9.31 -2.16
CA SER A 75 21.61 -9.67 -3.29
C SER A 75 22.98 -8.99 -3.25
N THR A 76 23.16 -7.92 -2.46
CA THR A 76 24.43 -7.20 -2.31
C THR A 76 25.21 -7.59 -1.06
N LEU A 77 24.64 -8.43 -0.19
CA LEU A 77 25.31 -8.88 1.01
C LEU A 77 26.52 -9.75 0.66
N LYS A 78 27.68 -9.39 1.21
CA LYS A 78 28.89 -10.20 1.13
C LYS A 78 28.90 -11.19 2.28
N ILE A 79 28.50 -12.42 2.00
CA ILE A 79 28.49 -13.50 2.99
C ILE A 79 29.81 -14.28 2.87
N PRO A 80 30.52 -14.52 3.98
CA PRO A 80 31.71 -15.37 3.98
C PRO A 80 31.38 -16.77 3.44
N THR A 81 32.16 -17.28 2.50
CA THR A 81 31.93 -18.60 1.88
C THR A 81 31.99 -19.76 2.86
N ILE A 82 32.63 -19.57 4.02
CA ILE A 82 32.70 -20.55 5.09
C ILE A 82 31.38 -20.67 5.88
N ASP A 83 30.52 -19.65 5.84
CA ASP A 83 29.23 -19.67 6.52
C ASP A 83 28.11 -20.11 5.56
N ILE A 84 28.14 -21.41 5.22
CA ILE A 84 27.18 -22.06 4.32
C ILE A 84 25.75 -21.90 4.84
N ARG A 85 25.56 -21.95 6.16
CA ARG A 85 24.24 -21.82 6.78
C ARG A 85 23.66 -20.42 6.57
N LEU A 86 24.47 -19.38 6.77
CA LEU A 86 24.04 -18.00 6.52
C LEU A 86 23.78 -17.77 5.03
N GLN A 87 24.62 -18.32 4.14
CA GLN A 87 24.40 -18.21 2.70
C GLN A 87 23.08 -18.84 2.26
N ALA A 88 22.76 -20.04 2.75
CA ALA A 88 21.50 -20.72 2.47
C ALA A 88 20.31 -19.89 2.99
N ALA A 89 20.36 -19.43 4.25
CA ALA A 89 19.27 -18.64 4.83
C ALA A 89 19.01 -17.33 4.07
N VAL A 90 20.05 -16.64 3.59
CA VAL A 90 19.87 -15.43 2.79
C VAL A 90 19.30 -15.74 1.41
N ASN A 91 19.68 -16.86 0.80
CA ASN A 91 19.10 -17.30 -0.48
C ASN A 91 17.61 -17.63 -0.32
N ASP A 92 17.23 -18.37 0.73
CA ASP A 92 15.83 -18.68 1.04
C ASP A 92 15.01 -17.40 1.28
N CYS A 93 15.58 -16.43 2.01
CA CYS A 93 14.93 -15.13 2.22
C CYS A 93 14.73 -14.39 0.90
N LYS A 94 15.73 -14.41 0.01
CA LYS A 94 15.63 -13.75 -1.28
C LYS A 94 14.53 -14.36 -2.13
N GLU A 95 14.50 -15.68 -2.27
CA GLU A 95 13.46 -16.39 -3.03
C GLU A 95 12.06 -16.08 -2.48
N LEU A 96 11.89 -16.11 -1.15
CA LEU A 96 10.62 -15.79 -0.51
C LEU A 96 10.18 -14.34 -0.77
N LEU A 97 11.12 -13.39 -0.74
CA LEU A 97 10.81 -11.98 -1.01
C LEU A 97 10.46 -11.76 -2.48
N ASP A 98 11.13 -12.43 -3.41
CA ASP A 98 10.82 -12.37 -4.84
C ASP A 98 9.42 -12.96 -5.13
N ASP A 99 9.09 -14.14 -4.57
CA ASP A 99 7.72 -14.71 -4.65
C ASP A 99 6.66 -13.76 -4.05
N THR A 100 7.00 -13.11 -2.92
CA THR A 100 6.09 -12.14 -2.30
C THR A 100 5.81 -10.95 -3.23
N VAL A 101 6.79 -10.47 -3.99
CA VAL A 101 6.60 -9.40 -4.97
C VAL A 101 5.62 -9.84 -6.06
N ASP A 102 5.81 -11.04 -6.62
CA ASP A 102 4.95 -11.58 -7.67
C ASP A 102 3.50 -11.71 -7.17
N ARG A 103 3.30 -12.28 -5.99
CA ARG A 103 1.96 -12.44 -5.39
C ARG A 103 1.26 -11.10 -5.09
N LEU A 104 2.01 -10.08 -4.70
CA LEU A 104 1.47 -8.73 -4.51
C LEU A 104 1.05 -8.10 -5.84
N ASN A 105 1.83 -8.31 -6.90
CA ASN A 105 1.53 -7.81 -8.24
C ASN A 105 0.29 -8.53 -8.80
N ASP A 106 0.19 -9.85 -8.65
CA ASP A 106 -0.98 -10.63 -9.03
C ASP A 106 -2.24 -10.12 -8.30
N SER A 107 -2.12 -9.88 -7.00
CA SER A 107 -3.22 -9.31 -6.19
C SER A 107 -3.68 -7.95 -6.72
N ALA A 108 -2.76 -7.13 -7.25
CA ALA A 108 -3.11 -5.84 -7.83
C ALA A 108 -3.91 -5.97 -9.15
N THR A 109 -3.69 -7.04 -9.92
CA THR A 109 -4.42 -7.30 -11.17
C THR A 109 -5.90 -7.61 -10.94
N ILE A 110 -6.26 -8.23 -9.82
CA ILE A 110 -7.66 -8.57 -9.46
C ILE A 110 -8.56 -7.32 -9.47
N PHE A 111 -8.02 -6.17 -9.07
CA PHE A 111 -8.77 -4.92 -9.02
C PHE A 111 -8.79 -4.18 -10.37
N THR A 112 -8.13 -4.71 -11.41
CA THR A 112 -8.15 -4.17 -12.78
C THR A 112 -9.17 -4.87 -13.67
N THR A 113 -9.54 -6.10 -13.34
CA THR A 113 -10.68 -6.79 -13.95
C THR A 113 -11.96 -6.21 -13.35
N LYS A 114 -12.86 -5.71 -14.21
CA LYS A 114 -14.23 -5.35 -13.82
C LYS A 114 -14.80 -6.54 -13.04
N MET A 115 -15.11 -6.36 -11.74
CA MET A 115 -15.91 -7.34 -11.02
C MET A 115 -17.24 -7.49 -11.79
N PRO A 116 -17.64 -8.71 -12.17
CA PRO A 116 -18.94 -8.94 -12.81
C PRO A 116 -20.10 -8.54 -11.90
#